data_AF-A0A1C6LZW8-F1
#
_entry.id   AF-A0A1C6LZW8-F1
#
_cell.length_a   1.000
_cell.length_b   1.000
_cell.length_c   1.000
_cell.angle_alpha   90.00
_cell.angle_beta   90.00
_cell.angle_gamma   90.00
#
_symmetry.space_group_name_H-M   'P 1'
#
loop_
_entity.id
_entity.type
_entity.pdbx_description
1 polymer ?
#
loop_
_entity_poly.entity_id
_entity_poly.type
_entity_poly.pdbx_seq_one_letter_code
_entity_poly.pdbx_strand_id
1 'polypeptide(L)'
;MIRTDLAAEFEEGLNARLGRCSTGPAGNPNGESKPLNEGRTMSVLVSPTSEFRIEFSMGADFVPQDTLSHTLRRHGDFVIWGPGVFHRAFGIQPACILTVRWSSPR
;
A
#
# COMPACT_ATOMS: atom_id res chain seq x y z
N MET A 1 4.15 12.30 3.35
CA MET A 1 2.78 12.47 3.89
C MET A 1 1.95 11.25 3.48
N ILE A 2 1.38 10.53 4.45
CA ILE A 2 0.48 9.39 4.23
C ILE A 2 -0.95 9.91 4.45
N ARG A 3 -1.91 9.56 3.59
CA ARG A 3 -3.32 9.97 3.70
C ARG A 3 -4.25 8.77 3.61
N THR A 4 -5.39 8.83 4.32
CA THR A 4 -6.35 7.73 4.46
C THR A 4 -7.82 8.14 4.25
N ASP A 5 -8.13 9.34 3.73
CA ASP A 5 -9.50 9.88 3.84
C ASP A 5 -9.97 10.89 2.75
N LEU A 6 -9.41 10.88 1.54
CA LEU A 6 -9.96 11.66 0.41
C LEU A 6 -10.42 10.76 -0.75
N ALA A 7 -11.62 11.03 -1.26
CA ALA A 7 -12.05 10.53 -2.57
C ALA A 7 -11.02 10.95 -3.64
N ALA A 8 -10.43 9.97 -4.32
CA ALA A 8 -9.42 10.23 -5.34
C ALA A 8 -10.12 10.57 -6.67
N GLU A 9 -10.00 11.82 -7.11
CA GLU A 9 -10.24 12.20 -8.50
C GLU A 9 -9.00 11.83 -9.32
N PHE A 10 -9.20 11.11 -10.43
CA PHE A 10 -8.12 10.57 -11.27
C PHE A 10 -7.93 11.43 -12.52
N GLU A 11 -6.70 11.90 -12.79
CA GLU A 11 -6.30 12.54 -14.05
C GLU A 11 -5.19 11.75 -14.77
N GLU A 12 -4.96 12.09 -16.05
CA GLU A 12 -4.07 11.39 -17.00
C GLU A 12 -2.63 11.21 -16.50
N GLY A 13 -2.02 10.06 -16.83
CA GLY A 13 -0.67 9.65 -16.38
C GLY A 13 -0.65 8.47 -15.39
N LEU A 14 -1.80 7.83 -15.17
CA LEU A 14 -1.98 6.71 -14.26
C LEU A 14 -1.40 5.40 -14.81
N ASN A 15 -0.31 4.89 -14.22
CA ASN A 15 0.10 3.51 -14.43
C ASN A 15 -0.57 2.62 -13.36
N ALA A 16 -1.81 2.21 -13.64
CA ALA A 16 -2.50 1.23 -12.81
C ALA A 16 -1.97 -0.18 -13.12
N ARG A 17 -1.32 -0.84 -12.17
CA ARG A 17 -0.96 -2.26 -12.31
C ARG A 17 -2.07 -3.10 -11.71
N LEU A 18 -2.57 -4.07 -12.47
CA LEU A 18 -3.62 -4.97 -12.01
C LEU A 18 -3.19 -5.62 -10.68
N GLY A 19 -4.12 -5.58 -9.72
CA GLY A 19 -3.87 -5.89 -8.32
C GLY A 19 -3.30 -7.28 -8.07
N ARG A 20 -2.50 -7.41 -7.00
CA ARG A 20 -2.04 -8.70 -6.51
C ARG A 20 -3.10 -9.23 -5.55
N CYS A 21 -3.64 -10.41 -5.83
CA CYS A 21 -4.42 -11.15 -4.84
C CYS A 21 -3.48 -12.10 -4.08
N SER A 22 -3.53 -12.07 -2.75
CA SER A 22 -2.84 -13.05 -1.90
C SER A 22 -3.72 -14.28 -1.70
N THR A 23 -3.17 -15.47 -1.95
CA THR A 23 -3.82 -16.75 -1.69
C THR A 23 -2.97 -17.56 -0.73
N GLY A 24 -3.53 -17.99 0.41
CA GLY A 24 -2.84 -18.84 1.40
C GLY A 24 -2.79 -18.25 2.82
N PRO A 25 -2.22 -18.99 3.79
CA PRO A 25 -2.08 -18.52 5.17
C PRO A 25 -1.14 -17.30 5.24
N ALA A 26 -1.12 -16.63 6.39
CA ALA A 26 -0.41 -15.37 6.62
C ALA A 26 0.97 -15.35 5.94
N GLY A 27 1.21 -14.32 5.12
CA GLY A 27 2.44 -14.19 4.33
C GLY A 27 3.70 -13.99 5.19
N ASN A 28 4.83 -13.67 4.55
CA ASN A 28 6.11 -13.41 5.21
C ASN A 28 5.92 -12.56 6.50
N PRO A 29 6.38 -13.03 7.68
CA PRO A 29 6.19 -12.31 8.95
C PRO A 29 6.90 -10.95 8.99
N ASN A 30 7.88 -10.74 8.11
CA ASN A 30 8.58 -9.48 7.92
C ASN A 30 7.98 -8.62 6.80
N GLY A 31 6.90 -9.08 6.17
CA GLY A 31 6.26 -8.42 5.04
C GLY A 31 7.06 -8.60 3.74
N GLU A 32 6.39 -8.40 2.61
CA GLU A 32 7.06 -8.32 1.32
C GLU A 32 7.63 -6.90 1.17
N SER A 33 8.95 -6.77 1.23
CA SER A 33 9.63 -5.49 0.99
C SER A 33 9.51 -5.09 -0.48
N LYS A 34 9.25 -3.80 -0.71
CA LYS A 34 9.10 -3.23 -2.05
C LYS A 34 10.19 -2.20 -2.31
N PRO A 35 10.53 -1.95 -3.59
CA PRO A 35 11.46 -0.88 -3.96
C PRO A 35 11.01 0.47 -3.39
N LEU A 36 11.99 1.36 -3.19
CA LEU A 36 11.73 2.74 -2.80
C LEU A 36 10.78 3.40 -3.80
N ASN A 37 9.80 4.13 -3.28
CA ASN A 37 8.79 4.76 -4.11
C ASN A 37 9.35 6.05 -4.76
N GLU A 38 9.30 6.14 -6.09
CA GLU A 38 9.77 7.32 -6.85
C GLU A 38 8.67 8.35 -7.09
N GLY A 39 7.41 7.92 -7.07
CA GLY A 39 6.23 8.75 -7.35
C GLY A 39 5.20 8.70 -6.23
N ARG A 40 3.93 8.96 -6.56
CA ARG A 40 2.82 8.71 -5.63
C ARG A 40 2.27 7.33 -5.89
N THR A 41 1.99 6.60 -4.81
CA THR A 41 1.38 5.28 -4.86
C THR A 41 0.15 5.26 -3.98
N MET A 42 -0.90 4.58 -4.45
CA MET A 42 -2.09 4.25 -3.70
C MET A 42 -2.30 2.74 -3.73
N SER A 43 -2.67 2.16 -2.60
CA SER A 43 -3.19 0.79 -2.54
C SER A 43 -4.61 0.80 -1.98
N VAL A 44 -5.49 0.06 -2.62
CA VAL A 44 -6.92 -0.05 -2.28
C VAL A 44 -7.28 -1.52 -2.07
N LEU A 45 -7.98 -1.84 -0.99
CA LEU A 45 -8.56 -3.16 -0.76
C LEU A 45 -9.80 -3.33 -1.65
N VAL A 46 -9.73 -4.23 -2.63
CA VAL A 46 -10.83 -4.49 -3.59
C VAL A 46 -11.49 -5.86 -3.39
N SER A 47 -10.98 -6.68 -2.48
CA SER A 47 -11.73 -7.86 -2.00
C SER A 47 -12.81 -7.44 -0.99
N PRO A 48 -13.83 -8.29 -0.76
CA PRO A 48 -14.70 -8.20 0.41
C PRO A 48 -13.92 -8.25 1.74
N THR A 49 -14.64 -8.25 2.87
CA THR A 49 -14.07 -8.29 4.24
C THR A 49 -12.82 -9.17 4.32
N SER A 50 -11.67 -8.52 4.53
CA SER A 50 -10.34 -9.13 4.56
C SER A 50 -9.44 -8.28 5.46
N GLU A 51 -8.19 -8.67 5.64
CA GLU A 51 -7.22 -7.92 6.42
C GLU A 51 -5.88 -7.87 5.69
N PHE A 52 -5.50 -6.65 5.29
CA PHE A 52 -4.24 -6.37 4.61
C PHE A 52 -3.53 -5.22 5.30
N ARG A 53 -2.30 -5.45 5.74
CA ARG A 53 -1.52 -4.44 6.46
C ARG A 53 -0.39 -3.94 5.60
N ILE A 54 -0.17 -2.64 5.61
CA ILE A 54 0.97 -2.00 4.99
C ILE A 54 1.69 -1.21 6.06
N GLU A 55 3.00 -1.39 6.13
CA GLU A 55 3.86 -0.59 6.98
C GLU A 55 4.75 0.32 6.16
N PHE A 56 5.03 1.49 6.72
CA PHE A 56 5.76 2.58 6.09
C PHE A 56 6.88 3.04 7.00
N SER A 57 8.01 3.41 6.41
CA SER A 57 9.16 3.95 7.13
C SER A 57 9.95 4.91 6.23
N MET A 58 10.68 5.84 6.85
CA MET A 58 11.67 6.67 6.17
C MET A 58 13.02 5.95 6.01
N GLY A 59 13.29 4.92 6.82
CA GLY A 59 14.47 4.05 6.75
C GLY A 59 14.14 2.64 6.25
N ALA A 60 15.06 2.03 5.51
CA ALA A 60 14.89 0.69 4.94
C ALA A 60 14.89 -0.45 5.98
N ASP A 61 15.32 -0.15 7.21
CA ASP A 61 15.40 -1.04 8.36
C ASP A 61 14.09 -1.18 9.15
N PHE A 62 13.10 -0.30 8.89
CA PHE A 62 11.81 -0.28 9.59
C PHE A 62 11.97 -0.31 11.12
N VAL A 63 12.73 0.64 11.66
CA VAL A 63 12.85 0.82 13.12
C VAL A 63 11.44 0.98 13.71
N PRO A 64 11.07 0.21 14.76
CA PRO A 64 9.70 0.20 15.27
C PRO A 64 9.16 1.57 15.69
N GLN A 65 10.03 2.46 16.16
CA GLN A 65 9.69 3.81 16.64
C GLN A 65 9.28 4.76 15.49
N ASP A 66 9.79 4.51 14.28
CA ASP A 66 9.57 5.33 13.09
C ASP A 66 8.70 4.62 12.03
N THR A 67 8.16 3.45 12.37
CA THR A 67 7.33 2.65 11.47
C THR A 67 5.84 2.95 11.70
N LEU A 68 5.16 3.40 10.65
CA LEU A 68 3.72 3.61 10.64
C LEU A 68 3.02 2.40 10.03
N SER A 69 2.00 1.88 10.72
CA SER A 69 1.25 0.70 10.28
C SER A 69 -0.20 1.07 9.97
N HIS A 70 -0.67 0.72 8.78
CA HIS A 70 -2.06 0.89 8.35
C HIS A 70 -2.66 -0.45 7.92
N THR A 71 -3.82 -0.79 8.46
CA THR A 71 -4.54 -2.01 8.11
C THR A 71 -5.83 -1.66 7.35
N LEU A 72 -5.94 -2.16 6.13
CA LEU A 72 -7.13 -2.09 5.30
C LEU A 72 -8.02 -3.29 5.64
N ARG A 73 -9.27 -3.04 6.03
CA ARG A 73 -10.21 -4.08 6.50
C ARG A 73 -11.51 -4.14 5.72
N ARG A 74 -11.90 -3.02 5.11
CA ARG A 74 -13.16 -2.87 4.38
C ARG A 74 -12.87 -2.69 2.91
N HIS A 75 -13.71 -3.26 2.06
CA HIS A 75 -13.67 -2.97 0.63
C HIS A 75 -13.71 -1.45 0.40
N GLY A 76 -12.76 -0.95 -0.38
CA GLY A 76 -12.57 0.48 -0.64
C GLY A 76 -11.62 1.17 0.34
N ASP A 77 -11.19 0.55 1.44
CA ASP A 77 -10.13 1.09 2.29
C ASP A 77 -8.87 1.29 1.45
N PHE A 78 -8.23 2.44 1.61
CA PHE A 78 -7.04 2.77 0.86
C PHE A 78 -6.00 3.51 1.69
N VAL A 79 -4.77 3.49 1.19
CA VAL A 79 -3.67 4.31 1.71
C VAL A 79 -2.88 4.88 0.55
N ILE A 80 -2.50 6.15 0.67
CA ILE A 80 -1.69 6.88 -0.31
C ILE A 80 -0.37 7.28 0.35
N TRP A 81 0.74 7.07 -0.35
CA TRP A 81 2.06 7.52 0.07
C TRP A 81 2.84 8.15 -1.08
N GLY A 82 3.78 9.01 -0.71
CA GLY A 82 4.60 9.78 -1.63
C GLY A 82 5.97 9.15 -1.90
N PRO A 83 6.82 9.89 -2.63
CA PRO A 83 8.19 9.46 -2.89
C PRO A 83 9.03 9.43 -1.61
N GLY A 84 10.10 8.63 -1.62
CA GLY A 84 11.04 8.53 -0.51
C GLY A 84 10.54 7.72 0.70
N VAL A 85 9.41 7.03 0.57
CA VAL A 85 8.83 6.19 1.62
C VAL A 85 9.10 4.72 1.30
N PHE A 86 9.76 4.02 2.23
CA PHE A 86 9.87 2.56 2.20
C PHE A 86 8.56 1.95 2.66
N HIS A 87 8.16 0.83 2.04
CA HIS A 87 6.95 0.12 2.44
C HIS A 87 7.11 -1.40 2.37
N ARG A 88 6.39 -2.09 3.26
CA ARG A 88 6.29 -3.54 3.29
C ARG A 88 4.83 -3.95 3.48
N ALA A 89 4.42 -4.98 2.75
CA ALA A 89 3.04 -5.44 2.71
C ALA A 89 2.88 -6.80 3.42
N PHE A 90 1.80 -6.95 4.17
CA PHE A 90 1.45 -8.18 4.89
C PHE A 90 0.04 -8.61 4.49
N GLY A 91 -0.06 -9.76 3.82
CA GLY A 91 -1.33 -10.47 3.67
C GLY A 91 -1.65 -11.20 4.96
N ILE A 92 -2.46 -10.60 5.83
CA ILE A 92 -2.92 -11.21 7.08
C ILE A 92 -4.04 -12.21 6.77
N GLN A 93 -4.94 -11.84 5.87
CA GLN A 93 -5.94 -12.72 5.27
C GLN A 93 -5.81 -12.72 3.73
N PRO A 94 -6.44 -13.67 3.03
CA PRO A 94 -6.59 -13.61 1.58
C PRO A 94 -7.28 -12.30 1.18
N ALA A 95 -6.56 -11.46 0.45
CA ALA A 95 -6.99 -10.11 0.08
C ALA A 95 -6.65 -9.87 -1.39
N CYS A 96 -7.43 -9.03 -2.06
CA CYS A 96 -7.00 -8.49 -3.34
C CYS A 96 -6.82 -6.98 -3.25
N ILE A 97 -5.63 -6.51 -3.66
CA ILE A 97 -5.21 -5.12 -3.53
C ILE A 97 -4.95 -4.53 -4.91
N LEU A 98 -5.70 -3.50 -5.29
CA LEU A 98 -5.39 -2.69 -6.46
C LEU A 98 -4.30 -1.68 -6.07
N THR A 99 -3.19 -1.66 -6.80
CA THR A 99 -2.12 -0.68 -6.58
C THR A 99 -1.95 0.20 -7.79
N VAL A 100 -2.06 1.50 -7.54
CA VAL A 100 -2.00 2.54 -8.56
C VAL A 100 -0.76 3.39 -8.31
N ARG A 101 0.04 3.60 -9.35
CA ARG A 101 1.25 4.43 -9.30
C ARG A 101 1.19 5.51 -10.35
N TRP A 102 1.60 6.72 -9.99
CA TRP A 102 1.68 7.83 -10.91
C TRP A 102 2.87 8.73 -10.57
N SER A 103 3.47 9.29 -11.62
CA SER A 103 4.45 10.35 -11.48
C SER A 103 3.72 11.63 -11.08
N SER A 104 4.31 12.43 -10.17
CA SER A 104 3.87 13.82 -10.07
C SER A 104 4.39 14.57 -11.30
N PRO A 105 3.59 15.45 -11.93
CA PRO A 105 4.10 16.34 -12.96
C PRO A 105 5.29 17.13 -12.39
N ARG A 106 6.34 17.28 -13.22
CA ARG A 106 7.48 18.13 -12.89
C ARG A 106 7.10 19.60 -12.94
#